data_AF-A0A8C6Z7A8-F1
#
_entry.id   AF-A0A8C6Z7A8-F1
#
_cell.length_a   1.000
_cell.length_b   1.000
_cell.length_c   1.000
_cell.angle_alpha   90.00
_cell.angle_beta   90.00
_cell.angle_gamma   90.00
#
_symmetry.space_group_name_H-M   'P 1'
#
loop_
_entity.id
_entity.type
_entity.pdbx_description
1 polymer ?
#
loop_
_entity_poly.entity_id
_entity_poly.type
_entity_poly.pdbx_seq_one_letter_code
_entity_poly.pdbx_strand_id
1 'polypeptide(L)'
;MLLRGTRLLCRSTSPLRLRPSRAAMNLGELVTALNEFAPPALAESWDNVGLLVEPSPPHVVSTLFLTNDLTEEVMEEAVQKKAELILSYHPPIFTPLKRVTWGTWKERLVVRALEHRIGIYSPHTAYDAVRHGVNNWLAKGLGACTSVPLHPSTAPSYPTEGPHRVEFCADSTEQLETLLSKIKDIQGISSVTTLPARVEGEEQTRVSLNCSQKALLEVVALLSKNSSLYHKTEILLLQKVMNACFTCVSRLP
;
A
#
# COMPACT_ATOMS: atom_id res chain seq x y z
N MET A 1 30.26 22.87 -34.54
CA MET A 1 30.65 24.00 -33.67
C MET A 1 29.42 24.45 -32.89
N LEU A 2 29.20 23.91 -31.69
CA LEU A 2 28.20 24.36 -30.72
C LEU A 2 28.74 23.98 -29.34
N LEU A 3 28.98 25.01 -28.53
CA LEU A 3 29.80 25.00 -27.32
C LEU A 3 29.12 24.21 -26.19
N ARG A 4 29.82 23.20 -25.65
CA ARG A 4 29.46 22.54 -24.39
C ARG A 4 29.80 23.51 -23.24
N GLY A 5 28.77 23.99 -22.53
CA GLY A 5 28.95 24.83 -21.34
C GLY A 5 29.73 24.09 -20.26
N THR A 6 30.88 24.65 -19.87
CA THR A 6 31.73 24.15 -18.77
C THR A 6 31.18 24.68 -17.45
N ARG A 7 30.88 23.80 -16.49
CA ARG A 7 30.49 24.18 -15.11
C ARG A 7 31.72 24.06 -14.20
N LEU A 8 32.11 25.16 -13.54
CA LEU A 8 33.13 25.14 -12.48
C LEU A 8 32.59 24.43 -11.23
N LEU A 9 33.36 23.48 -10.70
CA LEU A 9 33.09 22.79 -9.44
C LEU A 9 33.90 23.45 -8.32
N CYS A 10 33.23 24.04 -7.34
CA CYS A 10 33.82 24.42 -6.06
C CYS A 10 33.63 23.26 -5.07
N ARG A 11 34.74 22.68 -4.57
CA ARG A 11 34.72 21.62 -3.56
C ARG A 11 34.60 22.26 -2.18
N SER A 12 33.52 21.96 -1.46
CA SER A 12 33.43 22.15 -0.02
C SER A 12 33.50 20.78 0.66
N THR A 13 34.54 20.57 1.47
CA THR A 13 34.69 19.42 2.34
C THR A 13 33.90 19.66 3.62
N SER A 14 32.98 18.75 3.95
CA SER A 14 32.26 18.77 5.24
C SER A 14 32.01 17.33 5.71
N PRO A 15 31.97 17.10 7.03
CA PRO A 15 32.33 15.83 7.64
C PRO A 15 31.23 14.77 7.47
N LEU A 16 31.66 13.52 7.39
CA LEU A 16 30.84 12.32 7.31
C LEU A 16 29.93 12.21 8.54
N ARG A 17 28.70 12.73 8.43
CA ARG A 17 27.58 12.24 9.24
C ARG A 17 27.10 10.93 8.62
N LEU A 18 27.23 9.84 9.37
CA LEU A 18 26.55 8.58 9.09
C LEU A 18 25.04 8.87 8.98
N ARG A 19 24.51 8.81 7.76
CA ARG A 19 23.08 8.93 7.49
C ARG A 19 22.45 7.54 7.61
N PRO A 20 21.26 7.39 8.20
CA PRO A 20 20.47 6.18 8.02
C PRO A 20 20.27 6.00 6.50
N SER A 21 20.45 4.79 6.00
CA SER A 21 20.27 4.52 4.57
C SER A 21 18.85 4.90 4.18
N ARG A 22 18.68 6.03 3.48
CA ARG A 22 17.41 6.33 2.81
C ARG A 22 17.27 5.28 1.72
N ALA A 23 16.44 4.27 1.95
CA ALA A 23 16.10 3.28 0.93
C ALA A 23 15.31 4.03 -0.15
N ALA A 24 15.94 4.23 -1.29
CA ALA A 24 15.33 4.83 -2.46
C ALA A 24 14.71 3.70 -3.30
N MET A 25 13.48 3.88 -3.78
CA MET A 25 12.74 2.85 -4.51
C MET A 25 12.36 3.37 -5.91
N ASN A 26 12.32 2.50 -6.91
CA ASN A 26 11.77 2.87 -8.21
C ASN A 26 10.28 3.20 -8.07
N LEU A 27 9.78 4.22 -8.78
CA LEU A 27 8.36 4.59 -8.70
C LEU A 27 7.41 3.43 -9.02
N GLY A 28 7.72 2.62 -10.03
CA GLY A 28 6.88 1.48 -10.40
C GLY A 28 6.81 0.40 -9.33
N GLU A 29 7.95 0.11 -8.68
CA GLU A 29 8.02 -0.81 -7.54
C GLU A 29 7.22 -0.28 -6.35
N LEU A 30 7.34 1.02 -6.04
CA LEU A 30 6.59 1.67 -4.98
C LEU A 30 5.08 1.66 -5.24
N VAL A 31 4.66 1.98 -6.47
CA VAL A 31 3.25 1.93 -6.87
C VAL A 31 2.70 0.50 -6.80
N THR A 32 3.50 -0.50 -7.14
CA THR A 32 3.14 -1.91 -6.99
C THR A 32 2.89 -2.25 -5.52
N ALA A 33 3.81 -1.89 -4.63
CA ALA A 33 3.66 -2.09 -3.19
C ALA A 33 2.45 -1.33 -2.60
N LEU A 34 2.18 -0.10 -3.07
CA LEU A 34 0.99 0.67 -2.66
C LEU A 34 -0.31 0.01 -3.13
N ASN A 35 -0.34 -0.53 -4.35
CA ASN A 35 -1.49 -1.26 -4.87
C ASN A 35 -1.69 -2.62 -4.18
N GLU A 36 -0.63 -3.28 -3.72
CA GLU A 36 -0.76 -4.47 -2.87
C GLU A 36 -1.35 -4.11 -1.49
N PHE A 37 -0.99 -2.95 -0.96
CA PHE A 37 -1.49 -2.44 0.32
C PHE A 37 -2.97 -2.03 0.25
N ALA A 38 -3.33 -1.23 -0.76
CA ALA A 38 -4.68 -0.76 -1.03
C ALA A 38 -5.07 -1.04 -2.49
N PRO A 39 -5.61 -2.22 -2.78
CA PRO A 39 -5.89 -2.64 -4.15
C PRO A 39 -6.90 -1.76 -4.88
N PRO A 40 -6.54 -1.22 -6.06
CA PRO A 40 -7.47 -0.41 -6.86
C PRO A 40 -8.78 -1.12 -7.20
N ALA A 41 -8.76 -2.45 -7.31
CA ALA A 41 -9.96 -3.25 -7.57
C ALA A 41 -11.02 -3.13 -6.45
N LEU A 42 -10.62 -2.79 -5.22
CA LEU A 42 -11.55 -2.57 -4.10
C LEU A 42 -12.22 -1.20 -4.12
N ALA A 43 -11.72 -0.27 -4.94
CA ALA A 43 -12.31 1.06 -5.03
C ALA A 43 -13.73 1.01 -5.58
N GLU A 44 -14.52 2.00 -5.18
CA GLU A 44 -15.83 2.22 -5.75
C GLU A 44 -15.74 2.54 -7.25
N SER A 45 -16.74 2.12 -8.02
CA SER A 45 -16.73 2.24 -9.48
C SER A 45 -16.65 3.68 -10.01
N TRP A 46 -17.01 4.67 -9.19
CA TRP A 46 -16.98 6.09 -9.53
C TRP A 46 -15.66 6.77 -9.15
N ASP A 47 -14.78 6.10 -8.40
CA ASP A 47 -13.60 6.69 -7.79
C ASP A 47 -12.39 6.68 -8.73
N ASN A 48 -11.46 7.62 -8.53
CA ASN A 48 -10.23 7.71 -9.31
C ASN A 48 -9.01 7.48 -8.43
N VAL A 49 -8.67 6.21 -8.21
CA VAL A 49 -7.57 5.76 -7.36
C VAL A 49 -6.32 5.37 -8.15
N GLY A 50 -5.20 5.20 -7.46
CA GLY A 50 -3.92 4.79 -8.04
C GLY A 50 -2.99 5.97 -8.32
N LEU A 51 -2.07 5.80 -9.28
CA LEU A 51 -1.13 6.84 -9.71
C LEU A 51 -1.84 7.81 -10.67
N LEU A 52 -2.02 9.05 -10.24
CA LEU A 52 -2.77 10.10 -10.95
C LEU A 52 -1.87 11.03 -11.76
N VAL A 53 -0.65 11.27 -11.29
CA VAL A 53 0.37 12.04 -11.99
C VAL A 53 1.68 11.26 -11.93
N GLU A 54 2.24 10.95 -13.10
CA GLU A 54 3.49 10.20 -13.25
C GLU A 54 4.59 11.10 -13.84
N PRO A 55 5.70 11.33 -13.11
CA PRO A 55 6.88 11.99 -13.67
C PRO A 55 7.57 11.10 -14.71
N SER A 56 8.24 11.69 -15.69
CA SER A 56 8.91 10.92 -16.74
C SER A 56 9.98 9.97 -16.18
N PRO A 57 10.10 8.72 -16.65
CA PRO A 57 11.13 7.80 -16.19
C PRO A 57 12.54 8.24 -16.63
N PRO A 58 13.61 7.81 -15.92
CA PRO A 58 13.56 7.07 -14.65
C PRO A 58 13.14 7.97 -13.49
N HIS A 59 12.35 7.42 -12.56
CA HIS A 59 11.92 8.13 -11.35
C HIS A 59 12.15 7.29 -10.10
N VAL A 60 12.93 7.85 -9.17
CA VAL A 60 13.31 7.21 -7.92
C VAL A 60 12.75 8.04 -6.77
N VAL A 61 12.09 7.37 -5.83
CA VAL A 61 11.45 8.01 -4.69
C VAL A 61 12.27 7.73 -3.45
N SER A 62 12.77 8.80 -2.82
CA SER A 62 13.48 8.75 -1.53
C SER A 62 12.69 9.42 -0.40
N THR A 63 11.69 10.21 -0.76
CA THR A 63 10.88 11.08 0.07
C THR A 63 9.43 10.98 -0.40
N LEU A 64 8.63 10.23 0.35
CA LEU A 64 7.18 10.15 0.20
C LEU A 64 6.52 11.18 1.12
N PHE A 65 5.64 12.03 0.60
CA PHE A 65 4.86 12.99 1.36
C PHE A 65 3.43 12.50 1.52
N LEU A 66 2.90 12.45 2.74
CA LEU A 66 1.55 11.96 3.03
C LEU A 66 0.62 13.14 3.35
N THR A 67 -0.59 13.16 2.79
CA THR A 67 -1.63 14.14 3.15
C THR A 67 -3.03 13.54 3.01
N ASN A 68 -4.00 14.11 3.72
CA ASN A 68 -5.41 13.81 3.50
C ASN A 68 -5.92 14.48 2.21
N ASP A 69 -5.68 15.80 2.12
CA ASP A 69 -6.07 16.65 1.01
C ASP A 69 -4.84 17.35 0.43
N LEU A 70 -4.71 17.34 -0.89
CA LEU A 70 -3.66 18.09 -1.57
C LEU A 70 -4.19 19.46 -2.00
N THR A 71 -4.01 20.47 -1.15
CA THR A 71 -4.26 21.89 -1.47
C THR A 71 -3.01 22.54 -2.08
N GLU A 72 -3.12 23.79 -2.53
CA GLU A 72 -1.96 24.52 -3.09
C GLU A 72 -0.89 24.79 -2.04
N GLU A 73 -1.29 25.06 -0.79
CA GLU A 73 -0.39 25.25 0.34
C GLU A 73 0.33 23.95 0.71
N VAL A 74 -0.39 22.82 0.70
CA VAL A 74 0.20 21.49 0.94
C VAL A 74 1.15 21.10 -0.18
N MET A 75 0.83 21.42 -1.44
CA MET A 75 1.76 21.24 -2.57
C MET A 75 3.05 22.04 -2.36
N GLU A 76 2.94 23.29 -1.92
CA GLU A 76 4.10 24.12 -1.64
C GLU A 76 4.95 23.54 -0.49
N GLU A 77 4.33 23.00 0.56
CA GLU A 77 5.05 22.25 1.59
C GLU A 77 5.78 21.03 1.01
N ALA A 78 5.10 20.21 0.20
CA ALA A 78 5.69 19.02 -0.41
C ALA A 78 6.92 19.36 -1.29
N VAL A 79 6.84 20.46 -2.06
CA VAL A 79 7.97 21.00 -2.85
C VAL A 79 9.12 21.41 -1.94
N GLN A 80 8.85 22.15 -0.86
CA GLN A 80 9.88 22.58 0.10
C GLN A 80 10.55 21.39 0.80
N LYS A 81 9.79 20.32 1.08
CA LYS A 81 10.29 19.06 1.64
C LYS A 81 11.00 18.18 0.61
N LYS A 82 11.02 18.56 -0.66
CA LYS A 82 11.62 17.81 -1.78
C LYS A 82 11.02 16.41 -1.89
N ALA A 83 9.69 16.32 -1.81
CA ALA A 83 8.97 15.08 -2.05
C ALA A 83 9.16 14.65 -3.51
N GLU A 84 9.33 13.35 -3.76
CA GLU A 84 9.33 12.80 -5.13
C GLU A 84 8.02 12.06 -5.45
N LEU A 85 7.21 11.75 -4.44
CA LEU A 85 5.85 11.24 -4.55
C LEU A 85 5.00 11.85 -3.42
N ILE A 86 3.80 12.30 -3.76
CA ILE A 86 2.74 12.65 -2.80
C ILE A 86 1.71 11.53 -2.79
N LEU A 87 1.41 11.00 -1.61
CA LEU A 87 0.27 10.13 -1.35
C LEU A 87 -0.81 10.99 -0.70
N SER A 88 -1.84 11.35 -1.48
CA SER A 88 -3.02 12.09 -1.01
C SER A 88 -4.14 11.09 -0.77
N TYR A 89 -4.83 11.13 0.36
CA TYR A 89 -5.96 10.22 0.60
C TYR A 89 -7.10 10.51 -0.38
N HIS A 90 -7.49 11.79 -0.53
CA HIS A 90 -8.46 12.21 -1.52
C HIS A 90 -7.81 12.46 -2.89
N PRO A 91 -8.40 11.97 -4.01
CA PRO A 91 -7.86 12.21 -5.34
C PRO A 91 -7.98 13.70 -5.75
N PRO A 92 -6.87 14.43 -5.97
CA PRO A 92 -6.97 15.81 -6.48
C PRO A 92 -7.56 15.84 -7.90
N ILE A 93 -7.28 14.81 -8.71
CA ILE A 93 -7.92 14.58 -10.01
C ILE A 93 -9.13 13.66 -9.81
N PHE A 94 -10.21 14.19 -9.24
CA PHE A 94 -11.44 13.40 -9.03
C PHE A 94 -12.28 13.22 -10.30
N THR A 95 -12.19 14.18 -11.23
CA THR A 95 -12.90 14.17 -12.51
C THR A 95 -11.90 14.33 -13.65
N PRO A 96 -12.14 13.71 -14.83
CA PRO A 96 -11.25 13.86 -15.97
C PRO A 96 -10.99 15.32 -16.35
N LEU A 97 -9.72 15.70 -16.45
CA LEU A 97 -9.32 17.03 -16.89
C LEU A 97 -9.31 17.10 -18.42
N LYS A 98 -10.07 18.03 -19.01
CA LYS A 98 -10.07 18.26 -20.46
C LYS A 98 -8.82 19.01 -20.95
N ARG A 99 -8.13 19.70 -20.04
CA ARG A 99 -6.91 20.47 -20.26
C ARG A 99 -6.13 20.58 -18.96
N VAL A 100 -4.83 20.83 -19.07
CA VAL A 100 -3.94 21.09 -17.94
C VAL A 100 -3.29 22.44 -18.17
N THR A 101 -3.82 23.48 -17.52
CA THR A 101 -3.40 24.88 -17.64
C THR A 101 -3.22 25.50 -16.26
N TRP A 102 -2.79 26.76 -16.19
CA TRP A 102 -2.71 27.47 -14.90
C TRP A 102 -4.06 28.02 -14.40
N GLY A 103 -5.18 27.60 -15.02
CA GLY A 103 -6.51 28.19 -14.81
C GLY A 103 -7.16 27.81 -13.48
N THR A 104 -7.37 26.51 -13.23
CA THR A 104 -8.02 26.02 -12.00
C THR A 104 -6.98 25.51 -11.00
N TRP A 105 -7.31 25.54 -9.71
CA TRP A 105 -6.40 25.06 -8.66
C TRP A 105 -6.00 23.59 -8.85
N LYS A 106 -6.94 22.72 -9.28
CA LYS A 106 -6.65 21.31 -9.58
C LYS A 106 -5.65 21.17 -10.74
N GLU A 107 -5.82 21.94 -11.81
CA GLU A 107 -4.86 21.93 -12.91
C GLU A 107 -3.49 22.48 -12.47
N ARG A 108 -3.46 23.53 -11.65
CA ARG A 108 -2.21 24.07 -11.08
C ARG A 108 -1.46 23.05 -10.22
N LEU A 109 -2.15 22.23 -9.44
CA LEU A 109 -1.52 21.11 -8.72
C LEU A 109 -0.81 20.16 -9.67
N VAL A 110 -1.46 19.79 -10.78
CA VAL A 110 -0.85 18.91 -11.79
C VAL A 110 0.34 19.59 -12.47
N VAL A 111 0.22 20.87 -12.86
CA VAL A 111 1.34 21.62 -13.45
C VAL A 111 2.52 21.68 -12.48
N ARG A 112 2.29 22.06 -11.22
CA ARG A 112 3.33 22.12 -10.18
C ARG A 112 3.98 20.75 -9.98
N ALA A 113 3.19 19.69 -9.87
CA ALA A 113 3.70 18.33 -9.71
C ALA A 113 4.64 17.95 -10.88
N LEU A 114 4.25 18.24 -12.12
CA LEU A 114 5.08 17.98 -13.30
C LEU A 114 6.35 18.83 -13.35
N GLU A 115 6.24 20.14 -13.06
CA GLU A 115 7.38 21.07 -13.02
C GLU A 115 8.44 20.66 -12.00
N HIS A 116 8.01 20.16 -10.84
CA HIS A 116 8.88 19.69 -9.75
C HIS A 116 9.19 18.19 -9.81
N ARG A 117 8.69 17.48 -10.84
CA ARG A 117 8.83 16.02 -11.00
C ARG A 117 8.34 15.22 -9.78
N ILE A 118 7.18 15.58 -9.24
CA ILE A 118 6.54 14.92 -8.10
C ILE A 118 5.41 14.04 -8.63
N GLY A 119 5.41 12.75 -8.27
CA GLY A 119 4.26 11.89 -8.56
C GLY A 119 3.09 12.18 -7.62
N ILE A 120 1.87 11.84 -8.02
CA ILE A 120 0.69 11.90 -7.15
C ILE A 120 -0.02 10.55 -7.18
N TYR A 121 -0.19 9.94 -6.02
CA TYR A 121 -0.93 8.69 -5.83
C TYR A 121 -2.08 8.88 -4.84
N SER A 122 -3.22 8.21 -5.06
CA SER A 122 -4.38 8.28 -4.17
C SER A 122 -5.06 6.92 -4.00
N PRO A 123 -5.17 6.37 -2.78
CA PRO A 123 -5.84 5.10 -2.56
C PRO A 123 -7.34 5.23 -2.22
N HIS A 124 -7.78 6.34 -1.61
CA HIS A 124 -9.18 6.68 -1.30
C HIS A 124 -10.08 5.48 -0.93
N THR A 125 -11.16 5.22 -1.66
CA THR A 125 -12.14 4.16 -1.32
C THR A 125 -11.55 2.75 -1.37
N ALA A 126 -10.49 2.51 -2.16
CA ALA A 126 -9.78 1.22 -2.10
C ALA A 126 -9.19 0.99 -0.71
N TYR A 127 -8.65 2.02 -0.06
CA TYR A 127 -8.12 1.89 1.30
C TYR A 127 -9.23 1.78 2.35
N ASP A 128 -10.37 2.42 2.15
CA ASP A 128 -11.53 2.29 3.04
C ASP A 128 -12.09 0.87 3.08
N ALA A 129 -12.04 0.18 1.94
CA ALA A 129 -12.50 -1.19 1.77
C ALA A 129 -11.50 -2.25 2.28
N VAL A 130 -10.25 -1.87 2.56
CA VAL A 130 -9.26 -2.81 3.12
C VAL A 130 -9.64 -3.19 4.55
N ARG A 131 -9.57 -4.49 4.86
CA ARG A 131 -9.91 -5.05 6.19
C ARG A 131 -9.14 -4.43 7.35
N HIS A 132 -7.96 -3.87 7.09
CA HIS A 132 -7.13 -3.15 8.06
C HIS A 132 -6.90 -1.69 7.65
N GLY A 133 -7.81 -1.15 6.84
CA GLY A 133 -7.80 0.22 6.36
C GLY A 133 -8.49 1.19 7.31
N VAL A 134 -8.89 2.34 6.77
CA VAL A 134 -9.42 3.48 7.54
C VAL A 134 -10.60 3.06 8.41
N ASN A 135 -11.58 2.36 7.84
CA ASN A 135 -12.78 1.94 8.57
C ASN A 135 -12.48 0.98 9.72
N ASN A 136 -11.52 0.07 9.55
CA ASN A 136 -11.11 -0.83 10.63
C ASN A 136 -10.36 -0.08 11.73
N TRP A 137 -9.48 0.85 11.36
CA TRP A 137 -8.78 1.70 12.32
C TRP A 137 -9.77 2.55 13.14
N LEU A 138 -10.77 3.14 12.50
CA LEU A 138 -11.85 3.86 13.18
C LEU A 138 -12.66 2.95 14.11
N ALA A 139 -13.04 1.76 13.66
CA ALA A 139 -13.80 0.80 14.46
C ALA A 139 -13.04 0.37 15.74
N LYS A 140 -11.71 0.23 15.68
CA LYS A 140 -10.88 -0.06 16.87
C LYS A 140 -11.01 1.01 17.96
N GLY A 141 -11.29 2.26 17.59
CA GLY A 141 -11.54 3.34 18.55
C GLY A 141 -12.78 3.13 19.42
N LEU A 142 -13.68 2.22 19.04
CA LEU A 142 -14.89 1.86 19.79
C LEU A 142 -14.64 0.76 20.83
N GLY A 143 -13.42 0.23 20.93
CA GLY A 143 -13.04 -0.85 21.83
C GLY A 143 -13.20 -2.25 21.19
N ALA A 144 -13.39 -3.27 22.03
CA ALA A 144 -13.51 -4.65 21.58
C ALA A 144 -14.88 -4.89 20.93
N CYS A 145 -14.95 -4.75 19.61
CA CYS A 145 -16.16 -5.02 18.83
C CYS A 145 -15.86 -5.82 17.55
N THR A 146 -16.83 -6.62 17.12
CA THR A 146 -16.81 -7.24 15.79
C THR A 146 -17.34 -6.26 14.77
N SER A 147 -16.49 -5.79 13.85
CA SER A 147 -16.88 -4.93 12.73
C SER A 147 -17.08 -5.76 11.46
N VAL A 148 -18.21 -5.58 10.78
CA VAL A 148 -18.49 -6.16 9.46
C VAL A 148 -18.72 -5.03 8.44
N PRO A 149 -18.29 -5.18 7.18
CA PRO A 149 -18.60 -4.21 6.14
C PRO A 149 -20.11 -4.07 5.93
N LEU A 150 -20.60 -2.83 5.82
CA LEU A 150 -22.00 -2.56 5.45
C LEU A 150 -22.28 -2.97 4.00
N HIS A 151 -21.34 -2.67 3.11
CA HIS A 151 -21.37 -3.05 1.71
C HIS A 151 -20.07 -3.82 1.38
N PRO A 152 -20.10 -5.16 1.35
CA PRO A 152 -18.94 -5.95 0.97
C PRO A 152 -18.57 -5.69 -0.50
N SER A 153 -17.29 -5.42 -0.76
CA SER A 153 -16.81 -5.26 -2.13
C SER A 153 -17.00 -6.56 -2.92
N THR A 154 -17.49 -6.45 -4.16
CA THR A 154 -17.66 -7.56 -5.11
C THR A 154 -16.46 -7.74 -6.04
N ALA A 155 -15.38 -6.98 -5.81
CA ALA A 155 -14.17 -7.00 -6.62
C ALA A 155 -13.65 -8.43 -6.81
N PRO A 156 -13.34 -8.87 -8.04
CA PRO A 156 -12.99 -10.26 -8.34
C PRO A 156 -11.83 -10.82 -7.51
N SER A 157 -10.93 -9.97 -7.03
CA SER A 157 -9.94 -10.33 -6.01
C SER A 157 -9.17 -9.08 -5.57
N TYR A 158 -8.82 -9.06 -4.28
CA TYR A 158 -7.55 -8.53 -3.78
C TYR A 158 -6.42 -9.00 -4.75
N PRO A 159 -5.38 -8.22 -5.05
CA PRO A 159 -4.45 -8.48 -6.13
C PRO A 159 -3.47 -9.53 -5.64
N THR A 160 -3.95 -10.75 -5.54
CA THR A 160 -3.17 -11.91 -5.14
C THR A 160 -3.78 -13.13 -5.78
N GLU A 161 -2.99 -13.77 -6.63
CA GLU A 161 -3.22 -15.16 -6.98
C GLU A 161 -3.34 -15.98 -5.68
N GLY A 162 -4.30 -16.90 -5.62
CA GLY A 162 -4.57 -17.74 -4.44
C GLY A 162 -5.83 -17.33 -3.65
N PRO A 163 -6.70 -18.27 -3.25
CA PRO A 163 -7.96 -17.99 -2.56
C PRO A 163 -7.79 -17.76 -1.05
N HIS A 164 -6.57 -17.72 -0.51
CA HIS A 164 -6.35 -17.58 0.93
C HIS A 164 -5.28 -16.54 1.23
N ARG A 165 -5.50 -15.76 2.30
CA ARG A 165 -4.51 -14.88 2.90
C ARG A 165 -4.22 -15.34 4.31
N VAL A 166 -2.94 -15.39 4.68
CA VAL A 166 -2.50 -15.64 6.04
C VAL A 166 -1.80 -14.39 6.56
N GLU A 167 -2.29 -13.86 7.68
CA GLU A 167 -1.71 -12.70 8.35
C GLU A 167 -1.30 -13.06 9.78
N PHE A 168 -0.10 -12.68 10.19
CA PHE A 168 0.35 -12.81 11.57
C PHE A 168 1.32 -11.68 11.92
N CYS A 169 1.39 -11.35 13.20
CA CYS A 169 2.41 -10.44 13.75
C CYS A 169 3.41 -11.27 14.56
N ALA A 170 4.68 -11.01 14.31
CA ALA A 170 5.79 -11.70 14.95
C ALA A 170 6.87 -10.69 15.34
N ASP A 171 7.60 -10.99 16.40
CA ASP A 171 8.75 -10.17 16.79
C ASP A 171 9.86 -10.32 15.74
N SER A 172 10.53 -9.21 15.42
CA SER A 172 11.59 -9.22 14.41
C SER A 172 12.80 -9.99 14.95
N THR A 173 12.94 -11.24 14.49
CA THR A 173 13.94 -12.19 14.97
C THR A 173 14.57 -12.96 13.80
N GLU A 174 15.76 -13.50 13.99
CA GLU A 174 16.42 -14.38 13.01
C GLU A 174 15.58 -15.62 12.67
N GLN A 175 14.76 -16.06 13.62
CA GLN A 175 13.80 -17.15 13.46
C GLN A 175 12.66 -16.78 12.50
N LEU A 176 12.20 -15.53 12.52
CA LEU A 176 11.20 -15.02 11.57
C LEU A 176 11.74 -15.01 10.14
N GLU A 177 12.96 -14.55 9.91
CA GLU A 177 13.59 -14.54 8.58
C GLU A 177 13.72 -15.96 8.00
N THR A 178 14.14 -16.92 8.85
CA THR A 178 14.23 -18.33 8.48
C THR A 178 12.86 -18.94 8.16
N LEU A 179 11.81 -18.52 8.86
CA LEU A 179 10.44 -18.94 8.58
C LEU A 179 9.95 -18.32 7.26
N LEU A 180 10.22 -17.04 7.02
CA LEU A 180 9.83 -16.34 5.80
C LEU A 180 10.51 -16.93 4.56
N SER A 181 11.77 -17.36 4.66
CA SER A 181 12.44 -18.05 3.54
C SER A 181 11.76 -19.38 3.22
N LYS A 182 11.44 -20.19 4.24
CA LYS A 182 10.72 -21.46 4.06
C LYS A 182 9.32 -21.27 3.49
N ILE A 183 8.63 -20.21 3.90
CA ILE A 183 7.32 -19.85 3.35
C ILE A 183 7.48 -19.50 1.87
N LYS A 184 8.41 -18.62 1.51
CA LYS A 184 8.65 -18.23 0.10
C LYS A 184 8.97 -19.40 -0.82
N ASP A 185 9.52 -20.49 -0.31
CA ASP A 185 9.83 -21.71 -1.09
C ASP A 185 8.60 -22.61 -1.36
N ILE A 186 7.45 -22.36 -0.71
CA ILE A 186 6.23 -23.16 -0.89
C ILE A 186 5.60 -22.84 -2.25
N GLN A 187 5.39 -23.88 -3.06
CA GLN A 187 4.70 -23.73 -4.34
C GLN A 187 3.24 -23.28 -4.16
N GLY A 188 2.86 -22.22 -4.87
CA GLY A 188 1.52 -21.65 -4.80
C GLY A 188 1.35 -20.58 -3.71
N ILE A 189 2.46 -20.04 -3.20
CA ILE A 189 2.48 -18.70 -2.60
C ILE A 189 2.70 -17.68 -3.70
N SER A 190 1.87 -16.64 -3.70
CA SER A 190 1.82 -15.64 -4.76
C SER A 190 2.42 -14.31 -4.34
N SER A 191 2.35 -13.97 -3.05
CA SER A 191 3.06 -12.83 -2.49
C SER A 191 3.30 -13.03 -1.00
N VAL A 192 4.41 -12.45 -0.52
CA VAL A 192 4.74 -12.33 0.90
C VAL A 192 5.20 -10.90 1.14
N THR A 193 4.37 -10.12 1.84
CA THR A 193 4.63 -8.74 2.21
C THR A 193 4.93 -8.68 3.70
N THR A 194 5.99 -7.97 4.07
CA THR A 194 6.32 -7.68 5.47
C THR A 194 6.27 -6.19 5.69
N LEU A 195 5.62 -5.76 6.78
CA LEU A 195 5.48 -4.36 7.14
C LEU A 195 5.85 -4.19 8.61
N PRO A 196 6.63 -3.16 8.98
CA PRO A 196 6.78 -2.77 10.37
C PRO A 196 5.41 -2.44 10.95
N ALA A 197 5.10 -3.00 12.12
CA ALA A 197 3.86 -2.78 12.84
C ALA A 197 4.17 -2.46 14.30
N ARG A 198 3.30 -1.67 14.93
CA ARG A 198 3.28 -1.51 16.38
C ARG A 198 2.00 -2.13 16.91
N VAL A 199 2.14 -3.19 17.69
CA VAL A 199 1.04 -3.85 18.38
C VAL A 199 1.27 -3.63 19.86
N GLU A 200 0.32 -3.00 20.54
CA GLU A 200 0.39 -2.71 21.99
C GLU A 200 1.63 -1.93 22.45
N GLY A 201 2.29 -1.21 21.53
CA GLY A 201 3.46 -0.37 21.82
C GLY A 201 4.81 -1.03 21.55
N GLU A 202 4.84 -2.32 21.20
CA GLU A 202 6.05 -3.05 20.81
C GLU A 202 6.26 -3.05 19.29
N GLU A 203 7.51 -2.96 18.85
CA GLU A 203 7.85 -3.06 17.42
C GLU A 203 7.82 -4.51 16.96
N GLN A 204 6.88 -4.82 16.08
CA GLN A 204 6.68 -6.12 15.49
C GLN A 204 6.76 -6.06 13.97
N THR A 205 6.94 -7.21 13.36
CA THR A 205 6.81 -7.38 11.90
C THR A 205 5.46 -8.02 11.61
N ARG A 206 4.63 -7.30 10.86
CA ARG A 206 3.41 -7.86 10.31
C ARG A 206 3.73 -8.55 9.01
N VAL A 207 3.43 -9.84 8.95
CA VAL A 207 3.58 -10.67 7.75
C VAL A 207 2.20 -10.89 7.14
N SER A 208 2.10 -10.69 5.84
CA SER A 208 0.93 -10.97 5.04
C SER A 208 1.36 -11.78 3.83
N LEU A 209 0.81 -12.98 3.67
CA LEU A 209 1.05 -13.81 2.49
C LEU A 209 -0.25 -14.27 1.86
N ASN A 210 -0.22 -14.52 0.56
CA ASN A 210 -1.36 -15.07 -0.17
C ASN A 210 -0.98 -16.38 -0.84
N CYS A 211 -1.88 -17.34 -0.79
CA CYS A 211 -1.56 -18.71 -1.13
C CYS A 211 -2.76 -19.50 -1.68
N SER A 212 -2.47 -20.52 -2.48
CA SER A 212 -3.41 -21.55 -2.91
C SER A 212 -3.98 -22.33 -1.71
N GLN A 213 -5.07 -23.09 -1.90
CA GLN A 213 -5.59 -23.95 -0.83
C GLN A 213 -4.59 -25.04 -0.41
N LYS A 214 -3.81 -25.57 -1.36
CA LYS A 214 -2.76 -26.55 -1.07
C LYS A 214 -1.64 -25.92 -0.23
N ALA A 215 -1.17 -24.74 -0.65
CA ALA A 215 -0.14 -23.99 0.05
C ALA A 215 -0.59 -23.53 1.44
N LEU A 216 -1.88 -23.21 1.64
CA LEU A 216 -2.41 -22.85 2.96
C LEU A 216 -2.14 -23.95 3.99
N LEU A 217 -2.37 -25.22 3.64
CA LEU A 217 -2.14 -26.34 4.57
C LEU A 217 -0.67 -26.43 4.97
N GLU A 218 0.24 -26.22 4.02
CA GLU A 218 1.69 -26.22 4.26
C GLU A 218 2.12 -25.03 5.12
N VAL A 219 1.57 -23.85 4.86
CA VAL A 219 1.80 -22.63 5.66
C VAL A 219 1.30 -22.81 7.09
N VAL A 220 0.08 -23.32 7.28
CA VAL A 220 -0.49 -23.57 8.61
C VAL A 220 0.32 -24.64 9.37
N ALA A 221 0.76 -25.69 8.68
CA ALA A 221 1.62 -26.71 9.28
C ALA A 221 2.99 -26.13 9.70
N LEU A 222 3.56 -25.21 8.91
CA LEU A 222 4.80 -24.53 9.26
C LEU A 222 4.61 -23.54 10.41
N LEU A 223 3.55 -22.74 10.38
CA LEU A 223 3.23 -21.79 11.45
C LEU A 223 3.01 -22.55 12.77
N SER A 224 2.19 -23.61 12.78
CA SER A 224 1.90 -24.38 14.00
C SER A 224 3.15 -24.99 14.67
N LYS A 225 4.20 -25.30 13.90
CA LYS A 225 5.51 -25.74 14.42
C LYS A 225 6.35 -24.62 15.03
N ASN A 226 5.99 -23.36 14.78
CA ASN A 226 6.69 -22.14 15.20
C ASN A 226 5.75 -21.21 16.00
N SER A 227 4.79 -21.78 16.74
CA SER A 227 3.75 -21.03 17.46
C SER A 227 4.27 -20.06 18.53
N SER A 228 5.52 -20.19 18.97
CA SER A 228 6.17 -19.24 19.89
C SER A 228 6.56 -17.92 19.23
N LEU A 229 6.55 -17.83 17.90
CA LEU A 229 7.00 -16.64 17.16
C LEU A 229 5.91 -15.60 16.94
N TYR A 230 4.64 -15.95 17.14
CA TYR A 230 3.53 -15.09 16.80
C TYR A 230 2.36 -15.28 17.78
N HIS A 231 1.68 -14.19 18.10
CA HIS A 231 0.62 -14.19 19.11
C HIS A 231 -0.77 -14.47 18.52
N LYS A 232 -0.97 -14.12 17.25
CA LYS A 232 -2.24 -14.28 16.55
C LYS A 232 -1.99 -14.58 15.07
N THR A 233 -2.66 -15.59 14.55
CA THR A 233 -2.74 -15.87 13.11
C THR A 233 -4.17 -15.71 12.66
N GLU A 234 -4.39 -14.92 11.63
CA GLU A 234 -5.67 -14.82 10.94
C GLU A 234 -5.55 -15.47 9.56
N ILE A 235 -6.36 -16.49 9.34
CA ILE A 235 -6.49 -17.13 8.02
C ILE A 235 -7.78 -16.61 7.40
N LEU A 236 -7.66 -16.00 6.23
CA LEU A 236 -8.78 -15.44 5.50
C LEU A 236 -8.99 -16.22 4.23
N LEU A 237 -10.22 -16.66 4.05
CA LEU A 237 -10.69 -17.15 2.78
C LEU A 237 -11.06 -15.94 1.91
N LEU A 238 -10.27 -15.68 0.88
CA LEU A 238 -10.55 -14.69 -0.17
C LEU A 238 -11.58 -15.31 -1.14
N GLN A 239 -12.76 -15.67 -0.64
CA GLN A 239 -13.79 -16.29 -1.46
C GLN A 239 -14.56 -15.25 -2.27
N LYS A 240 -14.72 -15.52 -3.56
CA LYS A 240 -15.91 -15.12 -4.32
C LYS A 240 -16.99 -16.17 -4.09
N VAL A 241 -18.12 -15.82 -3.49
CA VAL A 241 -19.35 -16.59 -3.70
C VAL A 241 -19.77 -16.30 -5.13
N MET A 242 -19.34 -17.15 -6.06
CA MET A 242 -20.03 -17.26 -7.35
C MET A 242 -21.42 -17.78 -7.00
N ASN A 243 -22.46 -17.00 -7.28
CA ASN A 243 -23.85 -17.44 -7.17
C ASN A 243 -24.03 -18.77 -7.94
N ALA A 244 -24.03 -19.87 -7.21
CA ALA A 244 -24.80 -21.04 -7.57
C ALA A 244 -26.10 -20.92 -6.77
N CYS A 245 -27.18 -20.61 -7.49
CA CYS A 245 -28.56 -20.71 -7.05
C CYS A 245 -28.76 -21.81 -5.99
N PHE A 246 -29.08 -21.45 -4.74
CA PHE A 246 -29.82 -22.34 -3.86
C PHE A 246 -30.80 -21.54 -2.99
N THR A 247 -32.02 -22.02 -3.08
CA THR A 247 -33.26 -21.56 -2.47
C THR A 247 -33.19 -21.33 -0.96
N CYS A 248 -33.92 -20.31 -0.52
CA CYS A 248 -34.28 -20.08 0.86
C CYS A 248 -34.89 -21.36 1.48
N VAL A 249 -34.28 -21.86 2.56
CA VAL A 249 -34.92 -22.84 3.43
C VAL A 249 -34.92 -22.26 4.84
N SER A 250 -36.04 -21.63 5.18
CA SER A 250 -36.40 -21.35 6.57
C SER A 250 -36.67 -22.68 7.27
N ARG A 251 -35.90 -22.99 8.31
CA ARG A 251 -36.37 -23.88 9.40
C ARG A 251 -35.90 -23.31 10.73
N LEU A 252 -36.83 -22.70 11.44
CA LEU A 252 -36.89 -22.80 12.89
C LEU A 252 -38.16 -23.63 13.21
N PRO A 253 -38.13 -24.43 14.28
CA PRO A 253 -39.22 -25.35 14.65
C PRO A 253 -40.52 -24.65 14.99
#